data_AF-A0A954H7V2-F1
#
_entry.id   AF-A0A954H7V2-F1
#
_cell.length_a   1.000
_cell.length_b   1.000
_cell.length_c   1.000
_cell.angle_alpha   90.00
_cell.angle_beta   90.00
_cell.angle_gamma   90.00
#
_symmetry.space_group_name_H-M   'P 1'
#
loop_
_entity.id
_entity.type
_entity.pdbx_description
1 polymer ?
#
loop_
_entity_poly.entity_id
_entity_poly.type
_entity_poly.pdbx_seq_one_letter_code
_entity_poly.pdbx_strand_id
1 'polypeptide(L)'
;MSIVIGMDEAGYGPNLGPLVISVVAWKSAWTPRETDFWRLLEPIVTQTPQRNDVRLHVADSKAVYTPGRGIKQLERSVLAMLGLVGQMPHTFRELVQFVSPHTLAEFALEPWFVENDIELPLLNESEEIAQVSERWRKECEQCQLELLGLRSDIVGTVRFNQEVERHQSKGVVLSQATINLLHQVWEPVSQDVCWVIGDKHGGRNRYDDLLEPLAGESMILRREEGTQRSEYRIHQTDIRFQTKAEAHFPVALASMLSKYLREVSMELFNRYWQSHVPDLKPTKGYPTDARRFRKDVAEVQQELTIHDNCFWRSR
;
A
#
# COMPACT_ATOMS: atom_id res chain seq x y z
N MET A 1 3.64 -6.22 25.73
CA MET A 1 2.89 -6.75 24.57
C MET A 1 3.79 -6.57 23.35
N SER A 2 3.37 -7.04 22.17
CA SER A 2 4.25 -7.08 21.00
C SER A 2 3.58 -6.43 19.80
N ILE A 3 4.33 -5.60 19.09
CA ILE A 3 3.84 -4.92 17.88
C ILE A 3 4.57 -5.50 16.67
N VAL A 4 3.81 -5.83 15.61
CA VAL A 4 4.34 -6.23 14.30
C VAL A 4 3.84 -5.24 13.26
N ILE A 5 4.76 -4.60 12.55
CA ILE A 5 4.46 -3.61 11.52
C ILE A 5 4.92 -4.17 10.17
N GLY A 6 3.97 -4.39 9.26
CA GLY A 6 4.25 -4.80 7.89
C GLY A 6 4.19 -3.62 6.92
N MET A 7 5.11 -3.56 5.96
CA MET A 7 5.20 -2.48 4.98
C MET A 7 5.43 -3.02 3.58
N ASP A 8 4.75 -2.48 2.58
CA ASP A 8 4.95 -2.83 1.17
C ASP A 8 4.41 -1.73 0.24
N GLU A 9 4.80 -1.77 -1.03
CA GLU A 9 4.41 -0.80 -2.04
C GLU A 9 3.72 -1.40 -3.27
N ALA A 10 3.02 -0.53 -4.01
CA ALA A 10 2.49 -0.83 -5.33
C ALA A 10 2.73 0.35 -6.27
N GLY A 11 2.98 0.07 -7.55
CA GLY A 11 3.11 1.13 -8.56
C GLY A 11 4.49 1.75 -8.65
N TYR A 12 5.54 1.12 -8.12
CA TYR A 12 6.92 1.61 -8.31
C TYR A 12 7.37 1.59 -9.78
N GLY A 13 7.09 0.53 -10.55
CA GLY A 13 7.52 0.41 -11.96
C GLY A 13 6.85 1.33 -13.01
N PRO A 14 5.52 1.51 -12.99
CA PRO A 14 4.74 2.29 -13.98
C PRO A 14 5.23 3.72 -14.28
N ASN A 15 4.84 4.26 -15.44
CA ASN A 15 4.97 5.68 -15.78
C ASN A 15 3.69 6.48 -15.49
N LEU A 16 2.53 5.82 -15.47
CA LEU A 16 1.25 6.46 -15.17
C LEU A 16 0.68 5.92 -13.85
N GLY A 17 0.01 6.81 -13.12
CA GLY A 17 -0.62 6.55 -11.84
C GLY A 17 0.35 6.62 -10.64
N PRO A 18 -0.20 6.54 -9.43
CA PRO A 18 0.57 6.78 -8.22
C PRO A 18 1.53 5.64 -7.88
N LEU A 19 2.56 5.98 -7.11
CA LEU A 19 3.25 5.03 -6.24
C LEU A 19 2.49 5.04 -4.91
N VAL A 20 2.11 3.88 -4.39
CA VAL A 20 1.44 3.76 -3.10
C VAL A 20 2.31 2.93 -2.17
N ILE A 21 2.59 3.45 -0.98
CA ILE A 21 3.23 2.72 0.11
C ILE A 21 2.19 2.56 1.21
N SER A 22 2.15 1.40 1.86
CA SER A 22 1.24 1.17 2.98
C SER A 22 1.96 0.51 4.14
N VAL A 23 1.42 0.74 5.33
CA VAL A 23 1.83 0.12 6.57
C VAL A 23 0.62 -0.43 7.30
N VAL A 24 0.77 -1.61 7.88
CA VAL A 24 -0.25 -2.31 8.67
C VAL A 24 0.37 -2.75 9.98
N ALA A 25 -0.16 -2.24 11.10
CA ALA A 25 0.35 -2.48 12.44
C ALA A 25 -0.59 -3.37 13.25
N TRP A 26 -0.06 -4.47 13.77
CA TRP A 26 -0.76 -5.43 14.60
C TRP A 26 -0.16 -5.48 16.00
N LYS A 27 -1.02 -5.67 16.99
CA LYS A 27 -0.65 -6.04 18.34
C LYS A 27 -0.97 -7.51 18.58
N SER A 28 -0.09 -8.15 19.32
CA SER A 28 -0.11 -9.57 19.61
C SER A 28 0.29 -9.82 21.06
N ALA A 29 -0.30 -10.84 21.68
CA ALA A 29 0.09 -11.33 23.00
C ALA A 29 1.39 -12.15 22.96
N TRP A 30 1.80 -12.65 21.79
CA TRP A 30 3.02 -13.44 21.59
C TRP A 30 4.21 -12.56 21.22
N THR A 31 5.42 -13.10 21.17
CA THR A 31 6.58 -12.32 20.71
C THR A 31 6.41 -11.96 19.21
N PRO A 32 6.90 -10.78 18.75
CA PRO A 32 6.59 -10.31 17.39
C PRO A 32 7.00 -11.29 16.30
N ARG A 33 8.16 -11.95 16.48
CA ARG A 33 8.76 -12.85 15.48
C ARG A 33 8.21 -14.27 15.51
N GLU A 34 7.54 -14.67 16.59
CA GLU A 34 6.95 -16.01 16.75
C GLU A 34 5.44 -16.00 16.50
N THR A 35 4.83 -14.83 16.28
CA THR A 35 3.40 -14.73 15.97
C THR A 35 3.14 -15.27 14.56
N ASP A 36 2.61 -16.48 14.47
CA ASP A 36 2.16 -17.09 13.21
C ASP A 36 0.73 -16.69 12.87
N PHE A 37 0.57 -15.49 12.31
CA PHE A 37 -0.73 -14.96 11.87
C PHE A 37 -1.47 -15.88 10.90
N TRP A 38 -0.75 -16.60 10.02
CA TRP A 38 -1.37 -17.46 9.02
C TRP A 38 -2.09 -18.63 9.68
N ARG A 39 -1.46 -19.25 10.67
CA ARG A 39 -2.07 -20.31 11.47
C ARG A 39 -3.19 -19.79 12.35
N LEU A 40 -2.97 -18.66 13.03
CA LEU A 40 -3.96 -18.07 13.94
C LEU A 40 -5.24 -17.64 13.20
N LEU A 41 -5.10 -17.11 11.98
CA LEU A 41 -6.22 -16.61 11.18
C LEU A 41 -6.66 -17.59 10.08
N GLU A 42 -6.18 -18.84 10.07
CA GLU A 42 -6.56 -19.87 9.10
C GLU A 42 -8.09 -20.03 8.92
N PRO A 43 -8.93 -19.91 9.97
CA PRO A 43 -10.38 -19.98 9.82
C PRO A 43 -10.99 -18.87 8.96
N ILE A 44 -10.31 -17.72 8.82
CA ILE A 44 -10.83 -16.55 8.11
C ILE A 44 -10.03 -16.16 6.87
N VAL A 45 -8.75 -16.51 6.76
CA VAL A 45 -7.89 -16.19 5.61
C VAL A 45 -7.31 -17.44 4.95
N THR A 46 -6.96 -17.32 3.67
CA THR A 46 -6.24 -18.35 2.92
C THR A 46 -5.33 -17.72 1.86
N GLN A 47 -4.17 -18.32 1.64
CA GLN A 47 -3.27 -17.97 0.53
C GLN A 47 -3.62 -18.72 -0.76
N THR A 48 -4.39 -19.81 -0.67
CA THR A 48 -4.70 -20.72 -1.77
C THR A 48 -6.20 -21.03 -1.80
N PRO A 49 -7.04 -20.05 -2.17
CA PRO A 49 -8.48 -20.23 -2.16
C PRO A 49 -8.91 -21.34 -3.11
N GLN A 50 -9.82 -22.18 -2.64
CA GLN A 50 -10.49 -23.19 -3.45
C GLN A 50 -11.81 -22.64 -4.02
N ARG A 51 -12.43 -23.38 -4.94
CA ARG A 51 -13.75 -23.01 -5.46
C ARG A 51 -14.76 -22.95 -4.31
N ASN A 52 -15.51 -21.85 -4.22
CA ASN A 52 -16.48 -21.57 -3.15
C ASN A 52 -15.86 -21.44 -1.74
N ASP A 53 -14.56 -21.16 -1.63
CA ASP A 53 -13.95 -20.82 -0.34
C ASP A 53 -14.55 -19.51 0.18
N VAL A 54 -15.03 -19.54 1.43
CA VAL A 54 -15.67 -18.39 2.09
C VAL A 54 -14.66 -17.48 2.77
N ARG A 55 -13.42 -17.93 2.94
CA ARG A 55 -12.32 -17.18 3.54
C ARG A 55 -11.88 -16.03 2.65
N LEU A 56 -11.12 -15.10 3.23
CA LEU A 56 -10.49 -14.00 2.51
C LEU A 56 -9.22 -14.49 1.83
N HIS A 57 -9.05 -14.17 0.55
CA HIS A 57 -7.79 -14.42 -0.14
C HIS A 57 -6.79 -13.35 0.26
N VAL A 58 -5.79 -13.72 1.06
CA VAL A 58 -4.71 -12.85 1.53
C VAL A 58 -3.37 -13.50 1.15
N ALA A 59 -2.59 -12.81 0.34
CA ALA A 59 -1.29 -13.26 -0.17
C ALA A 59 -0.54 -12.06 -0.78
N ASP A 60 0.58 -12.30 -1.48
CA ASP A 60 1.16 -11.32 -2.42
C ASP A 60 0.02 -10.73 -3.28
N SER A 61 -0.03 -9.40 -3.39
CA SER A 61 -1.03 -8.71 -4.20
C SER A 61 -1.04 -9.18 -5.67
N LYS A 62 0.08 -9.67 -6.22
CA LYS A 62 0.16 -10.30 -7.56
C LYS A 62 -0.49 -11.68 -7.60
N ALA A 63 -0.49 -12.40 -6.48
CA ALA A 63 -1.19 -13.68 -6.33
C ALA A 63 -2.70 -13.47 -6.12
N VAL A 64 -3.14 -12.34 -5.54
CA VAL A 64 -4.57 -12.02 -5.36
C VAL A 64 -5.19 -11.35 -6.60
N TYR A 65 -4.46 -10.42 -7.23
CA TYR A 65 -4.95 -9.60 -8.34
C TYR A 65 -4.15 -9.83 -9.62
N THR A 66 -4.88 -10.05 -10.71
CA THR A 66 -4.38 -9.86 -12.09
C THR A 66 -5.46 -9.14 -12.90
N PRO A 67 -5.11 -8.44 -13.99
CA PRO A 67 -6.10 -7.77 -14.84
C PRO A 67 -7.24 -8.70 -15.30
N GLY A 68 -6.95 -9.97 -15.58
CA GLY A 68 -7.96 -10.96 -15.98
C GLY A 68 -8.86 -11.46 -14.84
N ARG A 69 -8.40 -11.41 -13.58
CA ARG A 69 -9.21 -11.81 -12.41
C ARG A 69 -10.04 -10.66 -11.83
N GLY A 70 -9.63 -9.42 -12.08
CA GLY A 70 -10.31 -8.23 -11.58
C GLY A 70 -10.03 -7.93 -10.11
N ILE A 71 -10.60 -6.83 -9.62
CA ILE A 71 -10.32 -6.27 -8.28
C ILE A 71 -11.15 -6.90 -7.16
N LYS A 72 -12.20 -7.67 -7.48
CA LYS A 72 -13.22 -8.14 -6.52
C LYS A 72 -12.65 -8.79 -5.25
N GLN A 73 -11.74 -9.74 -5.38
CA GLN A 73 -11.16 -10.43 -4.22
C GLN A 73 -10.18 -9.55 -3.43
N LEU A 74 -9.42 -8.70 -4.12
CA LEU A 74 -8.54 -7.73 -3.49
C LEU A 74 -9.32 -6.72 -2.65
N GLU A 75 -10.37 -6.16 -3.24
CA GLU A 75 -11.32 -5.25 -2.59
C GLU A 75 -11.94 -5.87 -1.35
N ARG A 76 -12.50 -7.08 -1.49
CA ARG A 76 -13.17 -7.79 -0.40
C ARG A 76 -12.25 -7.95 0.81
N SER A 77 -11.01 -8.38 0.60
CA SER A 77 -10.03 -8.55 1.69
C SER A 77 -9.59 -7.22 2.31
N VAL A 78 -9.33 -6.19 1.50
CA VAL A 78 -8.88 -4.87 2.00
C VAL A 78 -9.98 -4.15 2.77
N LEU A 79 -11.21 -4.11 2.25
CA LEU A 79 -12.34 -3.47 2.93
C LEU A 79 -12.76 -4.25 4.19
N ALA A 80 -12.66 -5.58 4.18
CA ALA A 80 -12.89 -6.37 5.40
C ALA A 80 -11.85 -6.07 6.50
N MET A 81 -10.58 -5.86 6.13
CA MET A 81 -9.52 -5.45 7.05
C MET A 81 -9.79 -4.05 7.63
N LEU A 82 -10.23 -3.10 6.82
CA LEU A 82 -10.64 -1.75 7.29
C LEU A 82 -11.75 -1.82 8.34
N GLY A 83 -12.71 -2.74 8.18
CA GLY A 83 -13.78 -2.94 9.16
C GLY A 83 -13.29 -3.43 10.53
N LEU A 84 -12.07 -3.99 10.65
CA LEU A 84 -11.48 -4.34 11.95
C LEU A 84 -11.19 -3.12 12.81
N VAL A 85 -10.90 -1.97 12.20
CA VAL A 85 -10.73 -0.66 12.87
C VAL A 85 -11.98 0.21 12.77
N GLY A 86 -13.14 -0.42 12.50
CA GLY A 86 -14.44 0.24 12.46
C GLY A 86 -14.65 1.14 11.25
N GLN A 87 -13.86 0.99 10.17
CA GLN A 87 -13.99 1.81 8.97
C GLN A 87 -14.63 1.04 7.82
N MET A 88 -15.64 1.63 7.19
CA MET A 88 -16.34 1.09 6.03
C MET A 88 -16.57 2.24 5.02
N PRO A 89 -15.53 2.67 4.29
CA PRO A 89 -15.65 3.82 3.40
C PRO A 89 -16.63 3.53 2.26
N HIS A 90 -17.53 4.49 2.00
CA HIS A 90 -18.50 4.46 0.91
C HIS A 90 -17.95 5.07 -0.38
N THR A 91 -16.87 5.84 -0.29
CA THR A 91 -16.19 6.39 -1.48
C THR A 91 -14.68 6.25 -1.40
N PHE A 92 -14.01 6.38 -2.55
CA PHE A 92 -12.55 6.41 -2.60
C PHE A 92 -11.98 7.59 -1.81
N ARG A 93 -12.63 8.75 -1.85
CA ARG A 93 -12.22 9.91 -1.04
C ARG A 93 -12.30 9.64 0.46
N GLU A 94 -13.36 8.97 0.94
CA GLU A 94 -13.46 8.56 2.35
C GLU A 94 -12.35 7.57 2.74
N LEU A 95 -12.05 6.61 1.86
CA LEU A 95 -10.94 5.68 2.06
C LEU A 95 -9.61 6.42 2.19
N VAL A 96 -9.31 7.34 1.25
CA VAL A 96 -8.08 8.14 1.27
C VAL A 96 -8.03 9.06 2.48
N GLN A 97 -9.15 9.68 2.87
CA GLN A 97 -9.23 10.50 4.10
C GLN A 97 -8.82 9.71 5.35
N PHE A 98 -9.14 8.43 5.41
CA PHE A 98 -8.79 7.58 6.55
C PHE A 98 -7.33 7.12 6.50
N VAL A 99 -6.85 6.59 5.37
CA VAL A 99 -5.52 5.95 5.30
C VAL A 99 -4.40 6.92 4.94
N SER A 100 -4.69 8.00 4.21
CA SER A 100 -3.71 8.93 3.64
C SER A 100 -4.27 10.37 3.61
N PRO A 101 -4.62 10.96 4.77
CA PRO A 101 -5.29 12.25 4.83
C PRO A 101 -4.51 13.39 4.16
N HIS A 102 -3.17 13.36 4.21
CA HIS A 102 -2.31 14.38 3.59
C HIS A 102 -2.41 14.38 2.05
N THR A 103 -2.67 13.23 1.44
CA THR A 103 -2.79 13.09 -0.01
C THR A 103 -3.97 13.87 -0.58
N LEU A 104 -5.04 14.12 0.18
CA LEU A 104 -6.22 14.82 -0.34
C LEU A 104 -5.92 16.23 -0.85
N ALA A 105 -4.95 16.92 -0.23
CA ALA A 105 -4.49 18.22 -0.71
C ALA A 105 -3.71 18.08 -2.03
N GLU A 106 -2.97 16.98 -2.21
CA GLU A 106 -2.19 16.69 -3.42
C GLU A 106 -3.07 16.26 -4.59
N PHE A 107 -4.23 15.64 -4.32
CA PHE A 107 -5.20 15.27 -5.36
C PHE A 107 -5.68 16.47 -6.19
N ALA A 108 -5.66 17.68 -5.63
CA ALA A 108 -5.99 18.90 -6.37
C ALA A 108 -4.97 19.22 -7.49
N LEU A 109 -3.78 18.62 -7.48
CA LEU A 109 -2.74 18.83 -8.48
C LEU A 109 -2.95 17.99 -9.75
N GLU A 110 -3.86 17.01 -9.72
CA GLU A 110 -4.06 16.04 -10.78
C GLU A 110 -5.54 15.97 -11.22
N PRO A 111 -5.87 16.32 -12.48
CA PRO A 111 -7.26 16.51 -12.91
C PRO A 111 -8.20 15.32 -12.69
N TRP A 112 -7.69 14.09 -12.77
CA TRP A 112 -8.51 12.89 -12.58
C TRP A 112 -9.01 12.66 -11.15
N PHE A 113 -8.48 13.37 -10.15
CA PHE A 113 -8.95 13.33 -8.77
C PHE A 113 -9.80 14.54 -8.37
N VAL A 114 -9.84 15.58 -9.21
CA VAL A 114 -10.60 16.81 -8.97
C VAL A 114 -12.07 16.56 -9.32
N GLU A 115 -12.96 16.83 -8.36
CA GLU A 115 -14.42 16.65 -8.50
C GLU A 115 -14.85 15.26 -8.99
N ASN A 116 -13.97 14.27 -8.85
CA ASN A 116 -14.17 12.90 -9.24
C ASN A 116 -14.04 12.00 -8.02
N ASP A 117 -14.89 10.99 -7.92
CA ASP A 117 -14.90 10.01 -6.85
C ASP A 117 -15.52 8.71 -7.37
N ILE A 118 -15.34 7.64 -6.60
CA ILE A 118 -15.85 6.32 -6.92
C ILE A 118 -16.55 5.77 -5.69
N GLU A 119 -17.79 5.31 -5.87
CA GLU A 119 -18.50 4.55 -4.85
C GLU A 119 -17.79 3.23 -4.58
N LEU A 120 -17.60 2.94 -3.31
CA LEU A 120 -17.04 1.70 -2.80
C LEU A 120 -18.10 0.93 -2.02
N PRO A 121 -18.10 -0.41 -2.11
CA PRO A 121 -17.21 -1.25 -2.92
C PRO A 121 -17.54 -1.19 -4.43
N LEU A 122 -16.54 -1.42 -5.29
CA LEU A 122 -16.69 -1.44 -6.75
C LEU A 122 -17.43 -2.68 -7.26
N LEU A 123 -17.12 -3.87 -6.72
CA LEU A 123 -17.57 -5.17 -7.26
C LEU A 123 -18.11 -6.12 -6.18
N ASN A 124 -18.29 -5.63 -4.95
CA ASN A 124 -18.82 -6.38 -3.81
C ASN A 124 -19.97 -5.61 -3.16
N GLU A 125 -20.80 -6.32 -2.41
CA GLU A 125 -21.84 -5.71 -1.60
C GLU A 125 -21.28 -5.30 -0.23
N SER A 126 -21.63 -4.11 0.24
CA SER A 126 -21.17 -3.58 1.54
C SER A 126 -21.54 -4.49 2.71
N GLU A 127 -22.72 -5.12 2.64
CA GLU A 127 -23.19 -6.06 3.67
C GLU A 127 -22.33 -7.33 3.73
N GLU A 128 -21.93 -7.89 2.58
CA GLU A 128 -21.05 -9.07 2.54
C GLU A 128 -19.69 -8.78 3.16
N ILE A 129 -19.14 -7.58 2.93
CA ILE A 129 -17.88 -7.14 3.52
C ILE A 129 -18.03 -6.94 5.03
N ALA A 130 -19.11 -6.31 5.48
CA ALA A 130 -19.38 -6.13 6.91
C ALA A 130 -19.49 -7.48 7.65
N GLN A 131 -20.20 -8.45 7.06
CA GLN A 131 -20.34 -9.80 7.63
C GLN A 131 -18.99 -10.52 7.77
N VAL A 132 -18.12 -10.47 6.76
CA VAL A 132 -16.80 -11.12 6.85
C VAL A 132 -15.85 -10.36 7.78
N SER A 133 -15.94 -9.03 7.85
CA SER A 133 -15.17 -8.23 8.80
C SER A 133 -15.54 -8.56 10.25
N GLU A 134 -16.83 -8.75 10.54
CA GLU A 134 -17.29 -9.19 11.86
C GLU A 134 -16.77 -10.58 12.23
N ARG A 135 -16.77 -11.53 11.28
CA ARG A 135 -16.15 -12.85 11.51
C ARG A 135 -14.65 -12.73 11.78
N TRP A 136 -13.95 -11.88 11.05
CA TRP A 136 -12.52 -11.64 11.28
C TRP A 136 -12.26 -11.01 12.64
N ARG A 137 -13.08 -10.03 13.07
CA ARG A 137 -12.95 -9.42 14.40
C ARG A 137 -13.07 -10.46 15.51
N LYS A 138 -14.06 -11.36 15.43
CA LYS A 138 -14.23 -12.46 16.39
C LYS A 138 -13.03 -13.41 16.43
N GLU A 139 -12.45 -13.72 15.27
CA GLU A 139 -11.23 -14.55 15.21
C GLU A 139 -10.04 -13.84 15.85
N CYS A 140 -9.86 -12.55 15.58
CA CYS A 140 -8.83 -11.71 16.20
C CYS A 140 -8.97 -11.69 17.73
N GLU A 141 -10.19 -11.55 18.27
CA GLU A 141 -10.45 -11.59 19.71
C GLU A 141 -10.06 -12.94 20.34
N GLN A 142 -10.43 -14.06 19.69
CA GLN A 142 -10.08 -15.41 20.15
C GLN A 142 -8.56 -15.63 20.16
N CYS A 143 -7.88 -15.07 19.17
CA CYS A 143 -6.44 -15.12 19.03
C CYS A 143 -5.72 -13.93 19.69
N GLN A 144 -6.36 -13.09 20.51
CA GLN A 144 -5.69 -11.94 21.16
C GLN A 144 -4.85 -11.08 20.19
N LEU A 145 -5.33 -10.96 18.95
CA LEU A 145 -4.76 -10.11 17.91
C LEU A 145 -5.59 -8.84 17.81
N GLU A 146 -4.92 -7.71 17.63
CA GLU A 146 -5.57 -6.41 17.47
C GLU A 146 -4.91 -5.67 16.31
N LEU A 147 -5.71 -5.26 15.32
CA LEU A 147 -5.23 -4.37 14.27
C LEU A 147 -5.19 -2.94 14.84
N LEU A 148 -3.99 -2.44 15.12
CA LEU A 148 -3.80 -1.11 15.71
C LEU A 148 -4.07 0.00 14.71
N GLY A 149 -3.74 -0.25 13.44
CA GLY A 149 -3.95 0.74 12.41
C GLY A 149 -3.34 0.36 11.08
N LEU A 150 -3.75 1.13 10.09
CA LEU A 150 -3.21 1.11 8.74
C LEU A 150 -3.10 2.54 8.24
N ARG A 151 -2.00 2.82 7.55
CA ARG A 151 -1.73 4.11 6.89
C ARG A 151 -1.13 3.85 5.52
N SER A 152 -1.32 4.80 4.63
CA SER A 152 -0.75 4.77 3.30
C SER A 152 -0.22 6.14 2.92
N ASP A 153 0.69 6.15 1.96
CA ASP A 153 1.17 7.34 1.29
C ASP A 153 0.98 7.14 -0.21
N ILE A 154 0.05 7.90 -0.79
CA ILE A 154 -0.26 7.85 -2.23
C ILE A 154 0.51 8.99 -2.89
N VAL A 155 1.65 8.64 -3.47
CA VAL A 155 2.55 9.57 -4.16
C VAL A 155 2.05 9.77 -5.59
N GLY A 156 1.34 10.88 -5.81
CA GLY A 156 0.93 11.34 -7.13
C GLY A 156 2.12 11.63 -8.05
N THR A 157 1.87 11.72 -9.35
CA THR A 157 2.86 12.03 -10.40
C THR A 157 3.60 13.34 -10.12
N VAL A 158 2.89 14.40 -9.74
CA VAL A 158 3.51 15.72 -9.52
C VAL A 158 4.53 15.66 -8.39
N ARG A 159 4.13 15.13 -7.24
CA ARG A 159 5.02 14.97 -6.08
C ARG A 159 6.15 13.99 -6.38
N PHE A 160 5.85 12.88 -7.04
CA PHE A 160 6.87 11.91 -7.44
C PHE A 160 7.97 12.56 -8.27
N ASN A 161 7.60 13.38 -9.26
CA ASN A 161 8.56 14.05 -10.13
C ASN A 161 9.41 15.08 -9.39
N GLN A 162 8.80 15.86 -8.49
CA GLN A 162 9.51 16.81 -7.62
C GLN A 162 10.55 16.10 -6.73
N GLU A 163 10.18 14.97 -6.14
CA GLU A 163 11.08 14.20 -5.28
C GLU A 163 12.19 13.50 -6.09
N VAL A 164 11.91 13.03 -7.31
CA VAL A 164 12.95 12.51 -8.21
C VAL A 164 13.94 13.62 -8.58
N GLU A 165 13.45 14.82 -8.91
CA GLU A 165 14.32 15.97 -9.21
C GLU A 165 15.17 16.37 -8.01
N ARG A 166 14.58 16.40 -6.81
CA ARG A 166 15.28 16.73 -5.57
C ARG A 166 16.38 15.73 -5.23
N HIS A 167 16.10 14.44 -5.37
CA HIS A 167 17.00 13.37 -4.91
C HIS A 167 17.86 12.76 -6.03
N GLN A 168 17.62 13.12 -7.28
CA GLN A 168 18.25 12.55 -8.47
C GLN A 168 18.18 11.00 -8.49
N SER A 169 17.16 10.43 -7.84
CA SER A 169 17.03 8.99 -7.69
C SER A 169 15.61 8.58 -7.30
N LYS A 170 14.94 7.88 -8.21
CA LYS A 170 13.66 7.22 -7.95
C LYS A 170 13.72 6.20 -6.81
N GLY A 171 14.84 5.51 -6.64
CA GLY A 171 15.02 4.55 -5.54
C GLY A 171 15.04 5.22 -4.17
N VAL A 172 15.51 6.46 -4.09
CA VAL A 172 15.46 7.26 -2.87
C VAL A 172 14.03 7.71 -2.55
N VAL A 173 13.23 8.08 -3.56
CA VAL A 173 11.83 8.47 -3.37
C VAL A 173 11.02 7.37 -2.67
N LEU A 174 11.13 6.12 -3.14
CA LEU A 174 10.46 4.97 -2.48
C LEU A 174 10.95 4.83 -1.03
N SER A 175 12.27 4.75 -0.85
CA SER A 175 12.88 4.61 0.48
C SER A 175 12.43 5.69 1.46
N GLN A 176 12.48 6.95 1.06
CA GLN A 176 12.14 8.08 1.93
C GLN A 176 10.65 8.10 2.25
N ALA A 177 9.78 7.85 1.26
CA ALA A 177 8.34 7.76 1.49
C ALA A 177 8.01 6.62 2.46
N THR A 178 8.64 5.45 2.31
CA THR A 178 8.50 4.34 3.26
C THR A 178 8.92 4.74 4.66
N ILE A 179 10.13 5.31 4.85
CA ILE A 179 10.58 5.70 6.19
C ILE A 179 9.70 6.81 6.79
N ASN A 180 9.30 7.81 6.00
CA ASN A 180 8.41 8.88 6.47
C ASN A 180 7.06 8.31 6.93
N LEU A 181 6.50 7.35 6.20
CA LEU A 181 5.27 6.66 6.59
C LEU A 181 5.47 5.85 7.88
N LEU A 182 6.61 5.16 8.02
CA LEU A 182 6.96 4.45 9.26
C LEU A 182 7.04 5.42 10.45
N HIS A 183 7.69 6.58 10.28
CA HIS A 183 7.80 7.61 11.31
C HIS A 183 6.43 8.10 11.82
N GLN A 184 5.40 8.10 10.96
CA GLN A 184 4.04 8.53 11.35
C GLN A 184 3.29 7.51 12.21
N VAL A 185 3.69 6.23 12.16
CA VAL A 185 2.97 5.14 12.85
C VAL A 185 3.80 4.46 13.94
N TRP A 186 5.10 4.74 14.01
CA TRP A 186 6.02 4.15 14.96
C TRP A 186 6.45 5.17 16.01
N GLU A 187 6.17 4.85 17.27
CA GLU A 187 6.61 5.64 18.41
C GLU A 187 7.74 4.92 19.17
N PRO A 188 8.97 5.47 19.21
CA PRO A 188 10.15 4.81 19.77
C PRO A 188 10.10 4.51 21.28
N VAL A 189 9.17 5.14 22.02
CA VAL A 189 9.14 5.16 23.49
C VAL A 189 8.14 4.14 24.08
N SER A 190 7.48 3.32 23.25
CA SER A 190 6.61 2.26 23.78
C SER A 190 7.43 1.21 24.54
N GLN A 191 6.91 0.72 25.67
CA GLN A 191 7.52 -0.41 26.41
C GLN A 191 7.35 -1.75 25.67
N ASP A 192 6.67 -1.75 24.52
CA ASP A 192 6.39 -2.94 23.74
C ASP A 192 7.55 -3.28 22.81
N VAL A 193 7.82 -4.58 22.66
CA VAL A 193 8.79 -5.05 21.67
C VAL A 193 8.16 -4.89 20.29
N CYS A 194 8.83 -4.18 19.40
CA CYS A 194 8.33 -3.92 18.05
C CYS A 194 9.19 -4.64 17.01
N TRP A 195 8.54 -5.20 16.00
CA TRP A 195 9.19 -5.73 14.82
C TRP A 195 8.58 -5.12 13.56
N VAL A 196 9.37 -4.32 12.87
CA VAL A 196 9.05 -3.75 11.57
C VAL A 196 9.63 -4.63 10.49
N ILE A 197 8.82 -4.98 9.49
CA ILE A 197 9.22 -5.78 8.35
C ILE A 197 8.65 -5.22 7.05
N GLY A 198 9.47 -5.15 6.01
CA GLY A 198 9.05 -4.78 4.67
C GLY A 198 9.91 -5.40 3.57
N ASP A 199 9.46 -5.29 2.32
CA ASP A 199 10.22 -5.76 1.17
C ASP A 199 11.46 -4.87 0.93
N LYS A 200 12.46 -5.40 0.24
CA LYS A 200 13.64 -4.61 -0.12
C LYS A 200 13.33 -3.63 -1.24
N HIS A 201 13.79 -2.39 -1.10
CA HIS A 201 13.66 -1.37 -2.13
C HIS A 201 14.71 -1.56 -3.23
N GLY A 202 14.36 -2.34 -4.25
CA GLY A 202 15.26 -2.63 -5.37
C GLY A 202 16.57 -3.30 -4.91
N GLY A 203 17.71 -2.81 -5.41
CA GLY A 203 19.04 -3.36 -5.07
C GLY A 203 19.64 -2.87 -3.74
N ARG A 204 18.86 -2.17 -2.91
CA ARG A 204 19.38 -1.52 -1.69
C ARG A 204 19.68 -2.54 -0.59
N ASN A 205 20.92 -2.53 -0.09
CA ASN A 205 21.38 -3.37 1.03
C ASN A 205 21.61 -2.60 2.33
N ARG A 206 21.62 -1.26 2.27
CA ARG A 206 21.90 -0.38 3.40
C ARG A 206 20.80 0.67 3.54
N TYR A 207 20.25 0.77 4.74
CA TYR A 207 19.12 1.63 5.11
C TYR A 207 19.43 2.50 6.34
N ASP A 208 20.60 2.34 6.96
CA ASP A 208 21.04 3.09 8.12
C ASP A 208 20.90 4.61 7.94
N ASP A 209 21.43 5.18 6.86
CA ASP A 209 21.28 6.62 6.56
C ASP A 209 19.81 7.06 6.43
N LEU A 210 18.95 6.16 5.92
CA LEU A 210 17.52 6.43 5.78
C LEU A 210 16.78 6.33 7.11
N LEU A 211 17.30 5.54 8.07
CA LEU A 211 16.70 5.32 9.37
C LEU A 211 17.12 6.38 10.40
N GLU A 212 18.10 7.24 10.10
CA GLU A 212 18.52 8.34 10.98
C GLU A 212 17.36 9.20 11.51
N PRO A 213 16.37 9.61 10.67
CA PRO A 213 15.23 10.39 11.16
C PRO A 213 14.38 9.64 12.20
N LEU A 214 14.33 8.31 12.13
CA LEU A 214 13.63 7.47 13.12
C LEU A 214 14.43 7.36 14.41
N ALA A 215 15.76 7.29 14.31
CA ALA A 215 16.62 7.06 15.45
C ALA A 215 16.74 8.29 16.37
N GLY A 216 16.68 9.50 15.81
CA GLY A 216 16.93 10.72 16.56
C GLY A 216 18.34 10.67 17.17
N GLU A 217 18.45 10.83 18.50
CA GLU A 217 19.72 10.73 19.23
C GLU A 217 20.15 9.28 19.51
N SER A 218 19.29 8.30 19.22
CA SER A 218 19.57 6.89 19.51
C SER A 218 20.49 6.25 18.49
N MET A 219 21.27 5.27 18.95
CA MET A 219 22.13 4.50 18.06
C MET A 219 21.30 3.54 17.18
N ILE A 220 21.61 3.53 15.89
CA ILE A 220 21.16 2.48 14.96
C ILE A 220 22.14 1.31 15.04
N LEU A 221 21.74 0.22 15.69
CA LEU A 221 22.54 -1.00 15.72
C LEU A 221 22.34 -1.78 14.41
N ARG A 222 23.36 -1.81 13.57
CA ARG A 222 23.39 -2.61 12.33
C ARG A 222 23.65 -4.08 12.70
N ARG A 223 22.71 -4.98 12.39
CA ARG A 223 22.86 -6.42 12.67
C ARG A 223 23.30 -7.19 11.44
N GLU A 224 22.68 -6.91 10.30
CA GLU A 224 22.99 -7.57 9.02
C GLU A 224 22.69 -6.64 7.85
N GLU A 225 23.50 -6.69 6.81
CA GLU A 225 23.28 -5.93 5.57
C GLU A 225 23.65 -6.81 4.38
N GLY A 226 22.66 -7.15 3.55
CA GLY A 226 22.87 -8.09 2.46
C GLY A 226 21.74 -8.09 1.44
N THR A 227 21.93 -8.88 0.39
CA THR A 227 20.99 -8.97 -0.74
C THR A 227 19.66 -9.62 -0.36
N GLN A 228 19.69 -10.60 0.53
CA GLN A 228 18.47 -11.28 1.00
C GLN A 228 17.75 -10.51 2.10
N ARG A 229 18.50 -9.91 3.04
CA ARG A 229 17.95 -9.13 4.14
C ARG A 229 18.92 -8.06 4.66
N SER A 230 18.35 -7.01 5.22
CA SER A 230 19.05 -5.97 5.98
C SER A 230 18.28 -5.77 7.28
N GLU A 231 18.97 -5.87 8.42
CA GLU A 231 18.36 -5.84 9.76
C GLU A 231 19.08 -4.83 10.66
N TYR A 232 18.26 -4.01 11.32
CA TYR A 232 18.67 -2.93 12.20
C TYR A 232 17.91 -3.03 13.52
N ARG A 233 18.44 -2.35 14.54
CA ARG A 233 17.71 -2.12 15.78
C ARG A 233 17.84 -0.69 16.25
N ILE A 234 16.71 -0.11 16.63
CA ILE A 234 16.57 1.20 17.25
C ILE A 234 15.74 1.00 18.51
N HIS A 235 16.27 1.33 19.68
CA HIS A 235 15.65 1.01 20.98
C HIS A 235 15.26 -0.48 21.11
N GLN A 236 13.97 -0.77 21.33
CA GLN A 236 13.38 -2.11 21.40
C GLN A 236 12.74 -2.56 20.07
N THR A 237 12.97 -1.80 19.00
CA THR A 237 12.41 -2.07 17.67
C THR A 237 13.46 -2.72 16.78
N ASP A 238 13.17 -3.94 16.33
CA ASP A 238 13.91 -4.55 15.24
C ASP A 238 13.28 -4.14 13.90
N ILE A 239 14.08 -3.68 12.95
CA ILE A 239 13.63 -3.25 11.62
C ILE A 239 14.30 -4.13 10.58
N ARG A 240 13.51 -4.78 9.72
CA ARG A 240 14.00 -5.69 8.69
C ARG A 240 13.45 -5.36 7.31
N PHE A 241 14.34 -5.23 6.35
CA PHE A 241 14.01 -5.25 4.92
C PHE A 241 14.51 -6.57 4.33
N GLN A 242 13.64 -7.40 3.75
CA GLN A 242 14.02 -8.68 3.17
C GLN A 242 13.33 -8.91 1.83
N THR A 243 13.93 -9.69 0.94
CA THR A 243 13.22 -10.10 -0.29
C THR A 243 12.03 -10.99 0.06
N LYS A 244 10.94 -10.85 -0.68
CA LYS A 244 9.73 -11.67 -0.49
C LYS A 244 9.13 -11.52 0.91
N ALA A 245 9.14 -10.29 1.43
CA ALA A 245 8.64 -10.00 2.76
C ALA A 245 7.14 -10.27 2.89
N GLU A 246 6.38 -10.30 1.79
CA GLU A 246 4.95 -10.68 1.72
C GLU A 246 4.66 -12.12 2.18
N ALA A 247 5.70 -12.93 2.40
CA ALA A 247 5.56 -14.17 3.16
C ALA A 247 5.04 -13.93 4.59
N HIS A 248 5.24 -12.74 5.14
CA HIS A 248 4.72 -12.32 6.44
C HIS A 248 3.35 -11.66 6.28
N PHE A 249 2.38 -12.11 7.07
CA PHE A 249 0.98 -11.68 6.98
C PHE A 249 0.77 -10.15 7.00
N PRO A 250 1.40 -9.36 7.92
CA PRO A 250 1.22 -7.92 7.90
C PRO A 250 1.75 -7.25 6.62
N VAL A 251 2.80 -7.80 6.03
CA VAL A 251 3.36 -7.31 4.75
C VAL A 251 2.44 -7.65 3.59
N ALA A 252 1.87 -8.87 3.56
CA ALA A 252 0.87 -9.24 2.55
C ALA A 252 -0.34 -8.29 2.58
N LEU A 253 -0.83 -7.93 3.77
CA LEU A 253 -1.91 -6.96 3.92
C LEU A 253 -1.51 -5.55 3.46
N ALA A 254 -0.30 -5.09 3.80
CA ALA A 254 0.22 -3.81 3.30
C ALA A 254 0.32 -3.81 1.76
N SER A 255 0.79 -4.91 1.17
CA SER A 255 0.85 -5.13 -0.29
C SER A 255 -0.52 -4.97 -0.94
N MET A 256 -1.51 -5.63 -0.35
CA MET A 256 -2.89 -5.62 -0.83
C MET A 256 -3.52 -4.25 -0.71
N LEU A 257 -3.33 -3.54 0.42
CA LEU A 257 -3.82 -2.17 0.59
C LEU A 257 -3.19 -1.23 -0.44
N SER A 258 -1.87 -1.25 -0.60
CA SER A 258 -1.15 -0.48 -1.62
C SER A 258 -1.68 -0.77 -3.02
N LYS A 259 -1.89 -2.05 -3.33
CA LYS A 259 -2.42 -2.47 -4.63
C LYS A 259 -3.85 -1.97 -4.85
N TYR A 260 -4.73 -2.09 -3.86
CA TYR A 260 -6.13 -1.68 -3.97
C TYR A 260 -6.24 -0.18 -4.20
N LEU A 261 -5.59 0.64 -3.36
CA LEU A 261 -5.55 2.10 -3.52
C LEU A 261 -5.03 2.51 -4.90
N ARG A 262 -3.98 1.84 -5.38
CA ARG A 262 -3.46 2.09 -6.73
C ARG A 262 -4.47 1.75 -7.82
N GLU A 263 -5.11 0.59 -7.77
CA GLU A 263 -6.05 0.18 -8.82
C GLU A 263 -7.30 1.07 -8.85
N VAL A 264 -7.83 1.50 -7.70
CA VAL A 264 -8.94 2.48 -7.64
C VAL A 264 -8.50 3.85 -8.17
N SER A 265 -7.28 4.29 -7.83
CA SER A 265 -6.69 5.51 -8.41
C SER A 265 -6.58 5.43 -9.94
N MET A 266 -6.18 4.26 -10.46
CA MET A 266 -6.11 4.02 -11.90
C MET A 266 -7.49 3.94 -12.57
N GLU A 267 -8.53 3.52 -11.84
CA GLU A 267 -9.90 3.55 -12.34
C GLU A 267 -10.37 5.00 -12.54
N LEU A 268 -10.15 5.88 -11.56
CA LEU A 268 -10.41 7.32 -11.68
C LEU A 268 -9.63 7.94 -12.86
N PHE A 269 -8.34 7.63 -12.96
CA PHE A 269 -7.50 8.06 -14.08
C PHE A 269 -8.08 7.63 -15.43
N ASN A 270 -8.46 6.37 -15.58
CA ASN A 270 -9.00 5.87 -16.85
C ASN A 270 -10.37 6.48 -17.17
N ARG A 271 -11.27 6.62 -16.17
CA ARG A 271 -12.59 7.25 -16.35
C ARG A 271 -12.46 8.69 -16.85
N TYR A 272 -11.55 9.47 -16.28
CA TYR A 272 -11.29 10.84 -16.71
C TYR A 272 -10.90 10.89 -18.19
N TRP A 273 -9.93 10.09 -18.63
CA TRP A 273 -9.52 10.12 -20.03
C TRP A 273 -10.59 9.55 -20.97
N GLN A 274 -11.34 8.54 -20.54
CA GLN A 274 -12.43 7.95 -21.32
C GLN A 274 -13.64 8.87 -21.47
N SER A 275 -13.86 9.82 -20.55
CA SER A 275 -14.89 10.86 -20.74
C SER A 275 -14.50 11.89 -21.80
N HIS A 276 -13.21 12.00 -22.13
CA HIS A 276 -12.72 12.93 -23.15
C HIS A 276 -12.41 12.27 -24.50
N VAL A 277 -12.01 11.00 -24.50
CA VAL A 277 -11.64 10.25 -25.71
C VAL A 277 -12.56 9.04 -25.86
N PRO A 278 -13.53 9.07 -26.80
CA PRO A 278 -14.39 7.93 -27.10
C PRO A 278 -13.58 6.68 -27.46
N ASP A 279 -14.06 5.51 -27.02
CA ASP A 279 -13.45 4.19 -27.28
C ASP A 279 -11.99 4.02 -26.80
N LEU A 280 -11.50 4.91 -25.94
CA LEU A 280 -10.15 4.82 -25.37
C LEU A 280 -9.98 3.55 -24.54
N LYS A 281 -9.01 2.71 -24.95
CA LYS A 281 -8.63 1.52 -24.19
C LYS A 281 -7.89 1.90 -22.91
N PRO A 282 -8.34 1.42 -21.73
CA PRO A 282 -7.74 1.78 -20.45
C PRO A 282 -6.27 1.35 -20.35
N THR A 283 -5.51 2.02 -19.51
CA THR A 283 -4.10 1.72 -19.24
C THR A 283 -3.90 1.17 -17.83
N LYS A 284 -2.88 0.33 -17.68
CA LYS A 284 -2.31 -0.11 -16.40
C LYS A 284 -1.07 0.70 -16.02
N GLY A 285 -0.60 1.59 -16.88
CA GLY A 285 0.48 2.53 -16.64
C GLY A 285 1.91 1.99 -16.79
N TYR A 286 2.09 0.71 -17.14
CA TYR A 286 3.42 0.12 -17.35
C TYR A 286 4.10 0.66 -18.62
N PRO A 287 5.44 0.72 -18.71
CA PRO A 287 6.14 1.51 -19.73
C PRO A 287 5.67 1.33 -21.18
N THR A 288 5.44 0.10 -21.65
CA THR A 288 4.97 -0.16 -23.02
C THR A 288 3.53 0.31 -23.21
N ASP A 289 2.65 -0.03 -22.27
CA ASP A 289 1.24 0.35 -22.30
C ASP A 289 1.03 1.86 -22.07
N ALA A 290 1.82 2.48 -21.20
CA ALA A 290 1.82 3.91 -20.94
C ALA A 290 2.23 4.72 -22.18
N ARG A 291 3.21 4.25 -22.97
CA ARG A 291 3.58 4.92 -24.23
C ARG A 291 2.46 4.86 -25.26
N ARG A 292 1.77 3.71 -25.36
CA ARG A 292 0.56 3.59 -26.19
C ARG A 292 -0.48 4.59 -25.72
N PHE A 293 -0.85 4.54 -24.45
CA PHE A 293 -1.88 5.42 -23.88
C PHE A 293 -1.55 6.90 -24.07
N ARG A 294 -0.29 7.30 -23.82
CA ARG A 294 0.19 8.66 -24.07
C ARG A 294 -0.02 9.11 -25.51
N LYS A 295 0.22 8.23 -26.49
CA LYS A 295 -0.06 8.54 -27.90
C LYS A 295 -1.56 8.67 -28.16
N ASP A 296 -2.36 7.77 -27.58
CA ASP A 296 -3.81 7.74 -27.76
C ASP A 296 -4.50 9.00 -27.19
N VAL A 297 -3.94 9.63 -26.15
CA VAL A 297 -4.51 10.84 -25.51
C VAL A 297 -3.80 12.16 -25.85
N ALA A 298 -2.79 12.14 -26.73
CA ALA A 298 -1.88 13.28 -26.91
C ALA A 298 -2.58 14.58 -27.36
N GLU A 299 -3.54 14.49 -28.27
CA GLU A 299 -4.31 15.63 -28.78
C GLU A 299 -5.15 16.26 -27.66
N VAL A 300 -5.95 15.44 -26.96
CA VAL A 300 -6.77 15.88 -25.83
C VAL A 300 -5.92 16.40 -24.67
N GLN A 301 -4.74 15.80 -24.40
CA GLN A 301 -3.83 16.31 -23.37
C GLN A 301 -3.40 17.75 -23.66
N GLN A 302 -3.12 18.08 -24.93
CA GLN A 302 -2.77 19.43 -25.35
C GLN A 302 -3.95 20.39 -25.25
N GLU A 303 -5.14 19.97 -25.71
CA GLU A 303 -6.37 20.78 -25.63
C GLU A 303 -6.75 21.14 -24.18
N LEU A 304 -6.65 20.17 -23.28
CA LEU A 304 -6.91 20.34 -21.85
C LEU A 304 -5.76 21.03 -21.09
N THR A 305 -4.66 21.36 -21.77
CA THR A 305 -3.47 21.99 -21.18
C THR A 305 -2.90 21.19 -19.99
N ILE A 306 -2.95 19.86 -20.06
CA ILE A 306 -2.42 19.00 -18.99
C ILE A 306 -0.92 18.83 -19.20
N HIS A 307 -0.14 19.43 -18.30
CA HIS A 307 1.32 19.36 -18.35
C HIS A 307 1.84 17.92 -18.19
N ASP A 308 2.89 17.59 -18.94
CA ASP A 308 3.58 16.29 -18.85
C ASP A 308 4.02 15.96 -17.41
N ASN A 309 4.39 16.96 -16.62
CA ASN A 309 4.79 16.76 -15.22
C ASN A 309 3.65 16.27 -14.31
N CYS A 310 2.40 16.52 -14.70
CA CYS A 310 1.22 16.00 -14.02
C CYS A 310 0.85 14.60 -14.51
N PHE A 311 1.16 14.29 -15.77
CA PHE A 311 0.72 13.07 -16.44
C PHE A 311 1.73 11.91 -16.39
N TRP A 312 3.02 12.22 -16.52
CA TRP A 312 4.07 11.24 -16.74
C TRP A 312 5.12 11.27 -15.63
N ARG A 313 5.33 10.13 -14.96
CA ARG A 313 6.39 10.02 -13.96
C ARG A 313 7.78 9.95 -14.59
N SER A 314 8.68 10.78 -14.08
CA SER A 314 10.09 10.82 -14.42
C SER A 314 10.82 9.54 -14.01
N ARG A 315 12.02 9.35 -14.55
CA ARG A 315 12.89 8.20 -14.26
C ARG A 315 13.99 8.61 -13.31
#